data_AF-A0A1R3KU90-F1
#
_entry.id   AF-A0A1R3KU90-F1
#
_cell.length_a   1.000
_cell.length_b   1.000
_cell.length_c   1.000
_cell.angle_alpha   90.00
_cell.angle_beta   90.00
_cell.angle_gamma   90.00
#
_symmetry.space_group_name_H-M   'P 1'
#
loop_
_entity.id
_entity.type
_entity.pdbx_description
1 polymer ?
#
loop_
_entity_poly.entity_id
_entity_poly.type
_entity_poly.pdbx_seq_one_letter_code
_entity_poly.pdbx_strand_id
1 'polypeptide(L)'
;MIVVELSNVVVNILFKAASSKGLSYNIFIAYGYVLAALVLLPLAFFFNGKTMVPPLKLPFISRLCFLGLIGYSGLVCAFKGVEYASPTLASAISNLTPAFTFILAVLFRLISSFSFSFIVLFLFLLLHKAP
;
A
#
# COMPACT_ATOMS: atom_id res chain seq x y z
N MET A 1 -8.34 -0.03 9.84
CA MET A 1 -7.50 1.09 10.32
C MET A 1 -6.56 0.64 11.43
N ILE A 2 -7.06 0.14 12.57
CA ILE A 2 -6.20 -0.25 13.72
C ILE A 2 -5.13 -1.29 13.37
N VAL A 3 -5.48 -2.41 12.73
CA VAL A 3 -4.51 -3.47 12.36
C VAL A 3 -3.40 -2.96 11.43
N VAL A 4 -3.74 -2.05 10.52
CA VAL A 4 -2.78 -1.47 9.56
C VAL A 4 -1.79 -0.56 10.28
N GLU A 5 -2.29 0.32 11.17
CA GLU A 5 -1.42 1.20 11.96
C GLU A 5 -0.51 0.41 12.91
N LEU A 6 -1.05 -0.63 13.55
CA LEU A 6 -0.25 -1.52 14.41
C LEU A 6 0.85 -2.22 13.60
N SER A 7 0.50 -2.74 12.42
CA SER A 7 1.47 -3.36 11.51
C SER A 7 2.55 -2.37 11.07
N ASN A 8 2.18 -1.13 10.73
CA ASN A 8 3.12 -0.08 10.36
C ASN A 8 4.11 0.24 11.49
N VAL A 9 3.63 0.33 12.73
CA VAL A 9 4.50 0.57 13.89
C VAL A 9 5.47 -0.59 14.08
N VAL A 10 4.99 -1.84 14.02
CA VAL A 10 5.84 -3.03 14.16
C VAL A 10 6.92 -3.08 13.08
N VAL A 11 6.56 -2.85 11.80
CA VAL A 11 7.51 -2.86 10.68
C VAL A 11 8.57 -1.77 10.84
N ASN A 12 8.19 -0.56 11.29
CA ASN A 12 9.14 0.52 11.53
C ASN A 12 10.13 0.20 12.67
N ILE A 13 9.66 -0.43 13.75
CA ILE A 13 10.53 -0.88 14.85
C ILE A 13 11.51 -1.96 14.37
N LEU A 14 11.01 -2.97 13.66
CA LEU A 14 11.84 -4.03 13.08
C LEU A 14 12.87 -3.48 12.10
N PHE A 15 12.46 -2.54 11.24
CA PHE A 15 13.35 -1.88 10.30
C PHE A 15 14.45 -1.11 11.04
N LYS A 16 14.10 -0.33 12.07
CA LYS A 16 15.09 0.40 12.89
C LYS A 16 16.08 -0.54 13.58
N ALA A 17 15.60 -1.67 14.09
CA ALA A 17 16.45 -2.70 14.71
C ALA A 17 17.34 -3.48 13.72
N ALA A 18 16.90 -3.63 12.46
CA ALA A 18 17.69 -4.25 11.41
C ALA A 18 18.72 -3.27 10.81
N SER A 19 18.33 -2.01 10.63
CA SER A 19 19.18 -0.95 10.10
C SER A 19 20.33 -0.61 11.05
N SER A 20 20.12 -0.67 12.37
CA SER A 20 21.21 -0.53 13.35
C SER A 20 22.28 -1.63 13.27
N LYS A 21 21.96 -2.77 12.64
CA LYS A 21 22.90 -3.85 12.33
C LYS A 21 23.54 -3.72 10.93
N GLY A 22 23.32 -2.60 10.24
CA GLY A 22 23.86 -2.33 8.90
C GLY A 22 23.05 -2.90 7.74
N LEU A 23 21.81 -3.39 7.98
CA LEU A 23 20.96 -3.88 6.89
C LEU A 23 20.44 -2.72 6.04
N SER A 24 20.63 -2.79 4.72
CA SER A 24 20.08 -1.81 3.79
C SER A 24 18.57 -1.98 3.61
N TYR A 25 17.89 -0.88 3.32
CA TYR A 25 16.44 -0.83 3.20
C TYR A 25 15.88 -1.76 2.11
N ASN A 26 16.52 -1.78 0.94
CA ASN A 26 16.08 -2.62 -0.19
C ASN A 26 16.14 -4.11 0.15
N ILE A 27 17.15 -4.53 0.92
CA ILE A 27 17.30 -5.91 1.37
C ILE A 27 16.20 -6.26 2.38
N PHE A 28 15.88 -5.33 3.30
CA PHE A 28 14.78 -5.52 4.26
C PHE A 28 13.43 -5.73 3.56
N ILE A 29 13.11 -4.89 2.56
CA ILE A 29 11.90 -5.06 1.74
C ILE A 29 11.91 -6.42 1.03
N ALA A 30 13.03 -6.79 0.39
CA ALA A 30 13.10 -8.02 -0.39
C ALA A 30 12.80 -9.26 0.47
N TYR A 31 13.42 -9.34 1.66
CA TYR A 31 13.12 -10.40 2.62
C TYR A 31 11.66 -10.37 3.09
N GLY A 32 11.09 -9.18 3.31
CA GLY A 32 9.69 -9.01 3.66
C GLY A 32 8.74 -9.59 2.60
N TYR A 33 8.99 -9.31 1.32
CA TYR A 33 8.18 -9.86 0.22
C TYR A 33 8.32 -11.38 0.06
N VAL A 34 9.54 -11.92 0.22
CA VAL A 34 9.77 -13.37 0.19
C VAL A 34 9.02 -14.06 1.32
N LEU A 35 9.10 -13.52 2.55
CA LEU A 35 8.38 -14.05 3.70
C LEU A 35 6.87 -13.95 3.50
N ALA A 36 6.37 -12.80 3.00
CA ALA A 36 4.95 -12.62 2.71
C ALA A 36 4.46 -13.63 1.68
N ALA A 37 5.21 -13.87 0.61
CA ALA A 37 4.89 -14.89 -0.39
C ALA A 37 4.88 -16.30 0.22
N LEU A 38 5.87 -16.63 1.06
CA LEU A 38 5.99 -17.93 1.72
C LEU A 38 4.88 -18.17 2.76
N VAL A 39 4.34 -17.13 3.39
CA VAL A 39 3.19 -17.22 4.30
C VAL A 39 1.87 -17.26 3.52
N LEU A 40 1.71 -16.47 2.45
CA LEU A 40 0.50 -16.47 1.63
C LEU A 40 0.32 -17.77 0.84
N LEU A 41 1.40 -18.39 0.38
CA LEU A 41 1.37 -19.62 -0.41
C LEU A 41 0.63 -20.79 0.31
N PRO A 42 1.02 -21.19 1.54
CA PRO A 42 0.31 -22.23 2.28
C PRO A 42 -1.08 -21.76 2.72
N LEU A 43 -1.25 -20.47 3.03
CA LEU A 43 -2.54 -19.91 3.43
C LEU A 43 -3.56 -20.02 2.29
N ALA A 44 -3.14 -19.73 1.07
CA ALA A 44 -3.95 -19.91 -0.12
C ALA A 44 -4.34 -21.38 -0.31
N PHE A 45 -3.43 -22.33 -0.07
CA PHE A 45 -3.73 -23.76 -0.17
C PHE A 45 -4.73 -24.23 0.90
N PHE A 46 -4.58 -23.77 2.15
CA PHE A 46 -5.49 -24.12 3.25
C PHE A 46 -6.90 -23.53 3.09
N PHE A 47 -7.03 -22.29 2.63
CA PHE A 47 -8.35 -21.66 2.43
C PHE A 47 -9.08 -22.14 1.17
N ASN A 48 -8.40 -22.83 0.25
CA ASN A 48 -8.98 -23.35 -0.99
C ASN A 48 -9.83 -24.63 -0.82
N GLY A 49 -10.17 -25.04 0.41
CA GLY A 49 -10.85 -26.30 0.69
C GLY A 49 -12.24 -26.50 0.06
N LYS A 50 -12.86 -25.50 -0.60
CA LYS A 50 -14.21 -25.62 -1.18
C LYS A 50 -14.46 -24.89 -2.50
N THR A 51 -13.51 -24.09 -2.99
CA THR A 51 -13.74 -23.24 -4.18
C THR A 51 -12.85 -23.72 -5.30
N MET A 52 -13.45 -24.19 -6.40
CA MET A 52 -12.77 -24.51 -7.65
C MET A 52 -11.96 -23.27 -8.07
N VAL A 53 -10.64 -23.32 -7.87
CA VAL A 53 -9.75 -22.19 -8.16
C VAL A 53 -9.89 -21.91 -9.66
N PRO A 54 -10.38 -20.73 -10.08
CA PRO A 54 -10.55 -20.44 -11.49
C PRO A 54 -9.18 -20.58 -12.17
N PRO A 55 -9.10 -21.28 -13.32
CA PRO A 55 -7.83 -21.52 -13.99
C PRO A 55 -7.11 -20.20 -14.21
N LEU A 56 -5.82 -20.13 -13.81
CA LEU A 56 -5.00 -18.93 -13.92
C LEU A 56 -4.83 -18.56 -15.40
N LYS A 57 -5.70 -17.68 -15.89
CA LYS A 57 -5.62 -17.17 -17.26
C LYS A 57 -4.42 -16.22 -17.36
N LEU A 58 -3.64 -16.31 -18.44
CA LEU A 58 -2.54 -15.37 -18.73
C LEU A 58 -2.90 -13.87 -18.56
N PRO A 59 -4.07 -13.36 -19.00
CA PRO A 59 -4.45 -11.96 -18.75
C PRO A 59 -4.66 -11.60 -17.27
N PHE A 60 -4.94 -12.57 -16.40
CA PHE A 60 -5.03 -12.33 -14.96
C PHE A 60 -3.64 -12.19 -14.34
N ILE A 61 -2.70 -13.04 -14.76
CA ILE A 61 -1.29 -12.97 -14.34
C ILE A 61 -0.66 -11.66 -14.80
N SER A 62 -0.91 -11.22 -16.04
CA SER A 62 -0.36 -9.95 -16.53
C SER A 62 -0.87 -8.75 -15.72
N ARG A 63 -2.17 -8.70 -15.38
CA ARG A 63 -2.75 -7.65 -14.52
C ARG A 63 -2.11 -7.64 -13.13
N LEU A 64 -1.89 -8.80 -12.52
CA LEU A 64 -1.19 -8.91 -11.24
C LEU A 64 0.26 -8.42 -11.34
N CYS A 65 0.95 -8.77 -12.43
CA CYS A 65 2.31 -8.30 -12.69
C CYS A 65 2.38 -6.77 -12.81
N PHE A 66 1.48 -6.17 -13.60
CA PHE A 66 1.41 -4.71 -13.72
C PHE A 66 1.09 -4.04 -12.37
N LEU A 67 0.18 -4.60 -11.59
CA LEU A 67 -0.15 -4.08 -10.26
C LEU A 67 1.05 -4.15 -9.30
N GLY A 68 1.79 -5.25 -9.34
CA GLY A 68 3.03 -5.42 -8.57
C GLY A 68 4.13 -4.44 -8.98
N LEU A 69 4.33 -4.23 -10.29
CA LEU A 69 5.29 -3.25 -10.82
C LEU A 69 4.95 -1.81 -10.39
N ILE A 70 3.67 -1.43 -10.46
CA ILE A 70 3.21 -0.10 -10.01
C ILE A 70 3.45 0.05 -8.51
N GLY A 71 3.11 -0.96 -7.71
CA GLY A 71 3.35 -0.94 -6.26
C GLY A 71 4.83 -0.82 -5.89
N TYR A 72 5.69 -1.61 -6.52
CA TYR A 72 7.14 -1.60 -6.27
C TYR A 72 7.80 -0.28 -6.69
N SER A 73 7.45 0.24 -7.87
CA SER A 73 7.96 1.54 -8.33
C SER A 73 7.53 2.69 -7.42
N GLY A 74 6.29 2.66 -6.91
CA GLY A 74 5.81 3.61 -5.92
C GLY A 74 6.63 3.57 -4.62
N LEU A 75 6.98 2.38 -4.13
CA LEU A 75 7.84 2.23 -2.95
C LEU A 75 9.24 2.82 -3.21
N VAL A 76 9.92 2.44 -4.29
CA VAL A 76 11.25 2.97 -4.61
C VAL A 76 11.23 4.49 -4.76
N CYS A 77 10.20 5.03 -5.42
CA CYS A 77 9.99 6.46 -5.57
C CYS A 77 9.77 7.16 -4.21
N ALA A 78 9.01 6.56 -3.30
CA ALA A 78 8.81 7.13 -1.97
C ALA A 78 10.13 7.22 -1.18
N PHE A 79 10.96 6.17 -1.21
CA PHE A 79 12.26 6.19 -0.51
C PHE A 79 13.25 7.16 -1.12
N LYS A 80 13.38 7.14 -2.45
CA LYS A 80 14.21 8.13 -3.15
C LYS A 80 13.68 9.55 -2.95
N GLY A 81 12.37 9.71 -2.92
CA GLY A 81 11.71 10.97 -2.60
C GLY A 81 12.10 11.51 -1.23
N VAL A 82 12.13 10.66 -0.19
CA VAL A 82 12.60 11.05 1.16
C VAL A 82 14.11 11.31 1.21
N GLU A 83 14.90 10.67 0.34
CA GLU A 83 16.34 10.93 0.23
C GLU A 83 16.63 12.31 -0.40
N TYR A 84 15.84 12.71 -1.39
CA TYR A 84 15.96 14.01 -2.08
C TYR A 84 15.16 15.14 -1.43
N ALA A 85 14.13 14.82 -0.65
CA ALA A 85 13.25 15.78 0.01
C ALA A 85 13.32 15.68 1.54
N SER A 86 12.74 16.64 2.26
CA SER A 86 12.70 16.56 3.72
C SER A 86 11.65 15.54 4.20
N PRO A 87 11.88 14.88 5.36
CA PRO A 87 10.87 14.03 6.00
C PRO A 87 9.54 14.76 6.25
N THR A 88 9.60 16.07 6.50
CA THR A 88 8.43 16.95 6.65
C THR A 88 7.62 17.04 5.36
N LEU A 89 8.28 17.20 4.21
CA LEU A 89 7.62 17.21 2.90
C LEU A 89 6.96 15.85 2.61
N ALA A 90 7.67 14.76 2.89
CA ALA A 90 7.14 13.41 2.71
C ALA A 90 5.88 13.17 3.57
N SER A 91 5.88 13.66 4.82
CA SER A 91 4.72 13.63 5.70
C SER A 91 3.56 14.54 5.23
N ALA A 92 3.86 15.67 4.60
CA ALA A 92 2.83 16.54 4.04
C ALA A 92 2.17 15.91 2.80
N ILE A 93 2.96 15.26 1.94
CA ILE A 93 2.46 14.56 0.75
C ILE A 93 1.63 13.33 1.13
N SER A 94 2.01 12.58 2.18
CA SER A 94 1.23 11.42 2.62
C SER A 94 -0.18 11.80 3.06
N ASN A 95 -0.38 12.98 3.64
CA ASN A 95 -1.71 13.51 4.00
C ASN A 95 -2.60 13.80 2.78
N LEU A 96 -2.02 13.99 1.59
CA LEU A 96 -2.75 14.19 0.34
C LEU A 96 -3.15 12.86 -0.34
N THR A 97 -2.65 11.72 0.16
CA THR A 97 -2.95 10.38 -0.40
C THR A 97 -4.45 10.12 -0.58
N PRO A 98 -5.33 10.47 0.37
CA PRO A 98 -6.76 10.27 0.17
C PRO A 98 -7.35 11.14 -0.94
N ALA A 99 -6.87 12.38 -1.09
CA ALA A 99 -7.33 13.29 -2.14
C ALA A 99 -6.93 12.78 -3.53
N PHE A 100 -5.70 12.30 -3.69
CA PHE A 100 -5.25 11.66 -4.95
C PHE A 100 -6.06 10.40 -5.26
N THR A 101 -6.34 9.57 -4.25
CA THR A 101 -7.16 8.36 -4.40
C THR A 101 -8.56 8.71 -4.89
N PHE A 102 -9.14 9.80 -4.38
CA PHE A 102 -10.45 10.27 -4.81
C PHE A 102 -10.45 10.77 -6.26
N ILE A 103 -9.47 11.57 -6.65
CA ILE A 103 -9.32 12.05 -8.03
C ILE A 103 -9.21 10.86 -9.01
N LEU A 104 -8.38 9.87 -8.68
CA LEU A 104 -8.25 8.64 -9.47
C LEU A 104 -9.57 7.87 -9.56
N ALA A 105 -10.31 7.76 -8.45
CA ALA A 105 -11.61 7.09 -8.43
C ALA A 105 -12.67 7.79 -9.31
N VAL A 106 -12.65 9.12 -9.36
CA VAL A 106 -13.52 9.92 -10.25
C VAL A 106 -13.12 9.74 -11.71
N LEU A 107 -11.82 9.86 -12.03
CA LEU A 107 -11.30 9.70 -13.40
C LEU A 107 -11.63 8.33 -14.00
N PHE A 108 -11.49 7.26 -13.21
CA PHE A 108 -11.83 5.90 -13.62
C PHE A 108 -13.33 5.57 -13.52
N ARG A 109 -14.19 6.55 -13.20
CA ARG A 109 -15.63 6.37 -12.98
C ARG A 109 -15.97 5.25 -11.99
N LEU A 110 -15.06 4.93 -11.07
CA LEU A 110 -15.34 4.00 -9.96
C LEU A 110 -16.35 4.60 -8.97
N ILE A 111 -16.55 5.92 -9.04
CA ILE A 111 -17.47 6.69 -8.18
C ILE A 111 -18.96 6.53 -8.53
N SER A 112 -19.33 5.88 -9.64
CA SER A 112 -20.76 5.78 -10.06
C SER A 112 -21.66 5.03 -9.05
N SER A 113 -21.08 4.41 -8.01
CA SER A 113 -21.79 3.74 -6.91
C SER A 113 -21.58 4.41 -5.53
N PHE A 114 -20.74 5.45 -5.42
CA PHE A 114 -20.49 6.16 -4.16
C PHE A 114 -21.41 7.38 -4.06
N SER A 115 -22.32 7.37 -3.08
CA SER A 115 -23.27 8.46 -2.85
C SER A 115 -22.55 9.77 -2.55
N PHE A 116 -22.98 10.84 -3.22
CA PHE A 116 -22.47 12.22 -3.14
C PHE A 116 -22.25 12.74 -1.70
N SER A 117 -22.99 12.19 -0.73
CA SER A 117 -22.87 12.49 0.70
C SER A 117 -21.50 12.11 1.30
N PHE A 118 -20.85 11.04 0.82
CA PHE A 118 -19.53 10.61 1.33
C PHE A 118 -18.41 11.56 0.93
N ILE A 119 -18.57 12.23 -0.22
CA ILE A 119 -17.62 13.21 -0.76
C ILE A 119 -17.62 14.49 0.07
N VAL A 120 -18.82 14.98 0.41
CA VAL A 120 -18.99 16.16 1.27
C VAL A 120 -18.47 15.89 2.68
N LEU A 121 -18.71 14.69 3.23
CA LEU A 121 -18.22 14.30 4.55
C LEU A 121 -16.68 14.17 4.59
N PHE A 122 -16.07 13.63 3.53
CA PHE A 122 -14.62 13.51 3.42
C PHE A 122 -13.92 14.87 3.27
N LEU A 123 -14.52 15.79 2.48
CA LEU A 123 -14.06 17.17 2.35
C LEU A 123 -14.17 17.94 3.67
N PHE A 124 -15.26 17.72 4.42
CA PHE A 124 -15.48 18.33 5.74
C PHE A 124 -14.50 17.80 6.81
N LEU A 125 -14.18 16.50 6.78
CA LEU A 125 -13.18 15.88 7.65
C LEU A 125 -11.74 16.31 7.32
N LEU A 126 -11.43 16.56 6.06
CA LEU A 126 -10.13 17.13 5.65
C LEU A 126 -9.96 18.59 6.10
N LEU A 127 -11.03 19.39 6.07
CA LEU A 127 -11.02 20.78 6.55
C LEU A 127 -10.95 20.90 8.07
N HIS A 128 -11.47 19.92 8.82
CA HIS A 128 -11.49 19.96 10.29
C HIS A 128 -10.25 19.33 10.95
N LYS A 129 -9.34 18.71 10.18
CA LYS A 129 -8.10 18.08 10.70
C LYS A 129 -6.82 18.87 10.38
N ALA A 130 -6.96 20.16 10.08
CA ALA A 130 -5.84 21.10 10.00
C ALA A 130 -5.72 21.88 11.33
N PRO A 131 -4.79 21.53 12.22
CA PRO A 131 -4.06 22.51 13.02
C PRO A 131 -2.93 23.15 12.20
#